data_AF-A0A2U8XCC0-F1
#
_entry.id   AF-A0A2U8XCC0-F1
#
_cell.length_a   1.000
_cell.length_b   1.000
_cell.length_c   1.000
_cell.angle_alpha   90.00
_cell.angle_beta   90.00
_cell.angle_gamma   90.00
#
_symmetry.space_group_name_H-M   'P 1'
#
loop_
_entity.id
_entity.type
_entity.pdbx_description
1 polymer ?
#
loop_
_entity_poly.entity_id
_entity_poly.type
_entity_poly.pdbx_seq_one_letter_code
_entity_poly.pdbx_strand_id
1 'polypeptide(L)'
;MNTWLLSLQDSNSPTYDMMIFFHDFTMIILIFITMLISFMMSSMIYNKMINRYLLQGHTIELIWTIIPMFILIFIAIPSLKILYLTDEIHNNKLSIKTIGHQWYWTYEYSDFINIEFDSFMVPTNQLKTNEFRLLEVDNRCILPFNFPIRILTTSMDVIHAWTVPALGIKMDSTPGRLNQTMVLMNRPGLFFGQCSEICGTNHSFMPIVVESTNFLNFKNWLTYFYLNL
;
A
#
# COMPACT_ATOMS: atom_id res chain seq x y z
N MET A 1 1.93 -0.60 11.60
CA MET A 1 2.50 -1.95 11.36
C MET A 1 1.40 -2.97 11.61
N ASN A 2 1.42 -4.09 10.89
CA ASN A 2 0.55 -5.23 11.18
C ASN A 2 0.74 -5.71 12.62
N THR A 3 -0.36 -5.84 13.33
CA THR A 3 -0.47 -6.58 14.58
C THR A 3 -1.21 -7.89 14.30
N TRP A 4 -1.58 -8.65 15.33
CA TRP A 4 -2.40 -9.87 15.21
C TRP A 4 -3.85 -9.61 14.78
N LEU A 5 -4.14 -8.45 14.16
CA LEU A 5 -5.44 -8.05 13.68
C LEU A 5 -5.70 -8.56 12.26
N LEU A 6 -6.97 -8.85 11.98
CA LEU A 6 -7.46 -9.25 10.65
C LEU A 6 -7.72 -8.06 9.73
N SER A 7 -7.76 -6.85 10.27
CA SER A 7 -8.05 -5.63 9.53
C SER A 7 -6.83 -5.11 8.78
N LEU A 8 -7.09 -4.22 7.83
CA LEU A 8 -6.07 -3.37 7.23
C LEU A 8 -5.36 -2.54 8.33
N GLN A 9 -4.11 -2.14 8.06
CA GLN A 9 -3.38 -1.24 8.97
C GLN A 9 -4.09 0.12 9.03
N ASP A 10 -4.03 0.76 10.21
CA ASP A 10 -4.50 2.13 10.38
C ASP A 10 -3.82 3.07 9.40
N SER A 11 -4.63 3.79 8.64
CA SER A 11 -4.21 4.70 7.59
C SER A 11 -3.54 5.95 8.11
N ASN A 12 -2.49 6.41 7.44
CA ASN A 12 -1.84 7.71 7.69
C ASN A 12 -1.87 8.64 6.46
N SER A 13 -2.63 8.32 5.43
CA SER A 13 -2.81 9.18 4.26
C SER A 13 -4.29 9.27 3.89
N PRO A 14 -4.76 10.42 3.37
CA PRO A 14 -6.17 10.60 3.00
C PRO A 14 -6.58 9.69 1.84
N THR A 15 -5.66 9.36 0.94
CA THR A 15 -5.93 8.41 -0.15
C THR A 15 -6.18 7.01 0.39
N TYR A 16 -5.42 6.57 1.39
CA TYR A 16 -5.60 5.26 1.99
C TYR A 16 -6.84 5.17 2.89
N ASP A 17 -7.24 6.26 3.56
CA ASP A 17 -8.56 6.35 4.23
C ASP A 17 -9.70 6.01 3.25
N MET A 18 -9.65 6.58 2.03
CA MET A 18 -10.65 6.33 1.00
C MET A 18 -10.57 4.88 0.47
N MET A 19 -9.38 4.30 0.37
CA MET A 19 -9.21 2.89 0.00
C MET A 19 -9.79 1.94 1.05
N ILE A 20 -9.62 2.22 2.35
CA ILE A 20 -10.22 1.43 3.44
C ILE A 20 -11.75 1.51 3.36
N PHE A 21 -12.31 2.71 3.17
CA PHE A 21 -13.77 2.86 2.99
C PHE A 21 -14.29 2.08 1.78
N PHE A 22 -13.57 2.13 0.66
CA PHE A 22 -13.94 1.36 -0.54
C PHE A 22 -13.82 -0.15 -0.31
N HIS A 23 -12.77 -0.61 0.35
CA HIS A 23 -12.61 -2.00 0.77
C HIS A 23 -13.84 -2.45 1.57
N ASP A 24 -14.21 -1.73 2.62
CA ASP A 24 -15.34 -2.10 3.48
C ASP A 24 -16.67 -2.12 2.72
N PHE A 25 -16.90 -1.13 1.84
CA PHE A 25 -18.05 -1.11 0.95
C PHE A 25 -18.12 -2.35 0.04
N THR A 26 -17.00 -2.73 -0.59
CA THR A 26 -16.94 -3.93 -1.44
C THR A 26 -17.10 -5.21 -0.65
N MET A 27 -16.52 -5.29 0.56
CA MET A 27 -16.62 -6.46 1.42
C MET A 27 -18.05 -6.71 1.90
N ILE A 28 -18.82 -5.66 2.20
CA ILE A 28 -20.26 -5.79 2.54
C ILE A 28 -21.02 -6.48 1.39
N ILE A 29 -20.77 -6.06 0.15
CA ILE A 29 -21.42 -6.64 -1.04
C ILE A 29 -20.98 -8.10 -1.24
N LEU A 30 -19.69 -8.40 -1.12
CA LEU A 30 -19.16 -9.76 -1.29
C LEU A 30 -19.67 -10.72 -0.21
N ILE A 31 -19.70 -10.30 1.05
CA ILE A 31 -20.26 -11.08 2.15
C ILE A 31 -21.74 -11.35 1.89
N PHE A 32 -22.51 -10.36 1.44
CA PHE A 32 -23.91 -10.55 1.10
C PHE A 32 -24.11 -11.60 -0.02
N ILE A 33 -23.35 -11.50 -1.12
CA ILE A 33 -23.44 -12.45 -2.24
C ILE A 33 -23.04 -13.87 -1.82
N THR A 34 -21.94 -14.00 -1.07
CA THR A 34 -21.46 -15.31 -0.59
C THR A 34 -22.43 -15.96 0.39
N MET A 35 -23.05 -15.18 1.28
CA MET A 35 -24.11 -15.66 2.18
C MET A 35 -25.37 -16.08 1.40
N LEU A 36 -25.77 -15.32 0.36
CA LEU A 36 -26.90 -15.68 -0.50
C LEU A 36 -26.64 -17.01 -1.23
N ILE A 37 -25.48 -17.16 -1.86
CA ILE A 37 -25.12 -18.38 -2.61
C ILE A 37 -25.01 -19.58 -1.68
N SER A 38 -24.35 -19.43 -0.52
CA SER A 38 -24.23 -20.52 0.46
C SER A 38 -25.59 -20.94 1.02
N PHE A 39 -26.50 -19.99 1.25
CA PHE A 39 -27.88 -20.30 1.62
C PHE A 39 -28.61 -21.07 0.51
N MET A 40 -28.54 -20.62 -0.75
CA MET A 40 -29.17 -21.31 -1.87
C MET A 40 -28.63 -22.74 -2.03
N MET A 41 -27.32 -22.93 -1.98
CA MET A 41 -26.68 -24.25 -2.08
C MET A 41 -27.10 -25.16 -0.92
N SER A 42 -27.11 -24.65 0.32
CA SER A 42 -27.57 -25.46 1.47
C SER A 42 -29.04 -25.85 1.35
N SER A 43 -29.92 -24.93 0.92
CA SER A 43 -31.34 -25.22 0.72
C SER A 43 -31.58 -26.30 -0.33
N MET A 44 -30.81 -26.31 -1.42
CA MET A 44 -30.90 -27.32 -2.48
C MET A 44 -30.45 -28.70 -1.99
N ILE A 45 -29.45 -28.78 -1.09
CA ILE A 45 -29.00 -30.04 -0.49
C ILE A 45 -30.07 -30.63 0.44
N TYR A 46 -30.77 -29.79 1.20
CA TYR A 46 -31.80 -30.26 2.15
C TYR A 46 -33.19 -30.44 1.51
N ASN A 47 -33.41 -29.96 0.29
CA ASN A 47 -34.70 -30.05 -0.37
C ASN A 47 -34.96 -31.49 -0.88
N LYS A 48 -36.09 -32.06 -0.46
CA LYS A 48 -36.53 -33.41 -0.89
C LYS A 48 -37.47 -33.39 -2.09
N MET A 49 -38.01 -32.23 -2.46
CA MET A 49 -38.97 -32.10 -3.56
C MET A 49 -38.26 -32.16 -4.92
N ILE A 50 -38.72 -33.05 -5.80
CA ILE A 50 -38.09 -33.29 -7.11
C ILE A 50 -38.93 -32.63 -8.21
N ASN A 51 -38.29 -31.79 -9.03
CA ASN A 51 -38.87 -31.29 -10.28
C ASN A 51 -37.87 -31.48 -11.43
N ARG A 52 -38.17 -32.40 -12.35
CA ARG A 52 -37.29 -32.76 -13.48
C ARG A 52 -37.65 -32.07 -14.80
N TYR A 53 -38.80 -31.39 -14.84
CA TYR A 53 -39.33 -30.81 -16.09
C TYR A 53 -39.01 -29.32 -16.24
N LEU A 54 -38.36 -28.70 -15.25
CA LEU A 54 -37.86 -27.32 -15.35
C LEU A 54 -36.56 -27.29 -16.18
N LEU A 55 -36.70 -27.31 -17.51
CA LEU A 55 -35.57 -27.28 -18.44
C LEU A 55 -35.15 -25.87 -18.84
N GLN A 56 -36.04 -24.88 -18.73
CA GLN A 56 -35.84 -23.53 -19.25
C GLN A 56 -36.44 -22.49 -18.31
N GLY A 57 -35.74 -21.37 -18.15
CA GLY A 57 -36.11 -20.30 -17.24
C GLY A 57 -35.61 -18.94 -17.71
N HIS A 58 -36.03 -18.48 -18.89
CA HIS A 58 -35.54 -17.21 -19.44
C HIS A 58 -35.76 -16.00 -18.54
N THR A 59 -36.84 -16.01 -17.74
CA THR A 59 -37.10 -14.95 -16.78
C THR A 59 -36.05 -14.91 -15.67
N ILE A 60 -35.62 -16.06 -15.12
CA ILE A 60 -34.58 -16.12 -14.09
C ILE A 60 -33.19 -15.83 -14.68
N GLU A 61 -32.94 -16.26 -15.92
CA GLU A 61 -31.72 -15.92 -16.67
C GLU A 61 -31.54 -14.40 -16.83
N LEU A 62 -32.62 -13.71 -17.19
CA LEU A 62 -32.61 -12.26 -17.31
C LEU A 62 -32.35 -11.59 -15.96
N ILE A 63 -32.97 -12.07 -14.88
CA ILE A 63 -32.79 -11.52 -13.53
C ILE A 63 -31.34 -11.67 -13.05
N TRP A 64 -30.76 -12.86 -13.11
CA TRP A 64 -29.38 -13.08 -12.64
C TRP A 64 -28.32 -12.47 -13.54
N THR A 65 -28.68 -12.00 -14.74
CA THR A 65 -27.75 -11.28 -15.63
C THR A 65 -27.77 -9.78 -15.33
N ILE A 66 -28.97 -9.21 -15.15
CA ILE A 66 -29.14 -7.77 -14.90
C ILE A 66 -28.68 -7.39 -13.48
N ILE A 67 -28.98 -8.20 -12.46
CA ILE A 67 -28.62 -7.87 -11.07
C ILE A 67 -27.10 -7.71 -10.88
N PRO A 68 -26.23 -8.68 -11.27
CA PRO A 68 -24.78 -8.54 -11.14
C PRO A 68 -24.21 -7.37 -11.94
N MET A 69 -24.80 -7.06 -13.11
CA MET A 69 -24.39 -5.88 -13.90
C MET A 69 -24.52 -4.59 -13.08
N PHE A 70 -25.66 -4.38 -12.41
CA PHE A 70 -25.84 -3.20 -11.55
C PHE A 70 -24.90 -3.20 -10.35
N ILE A 71 -24.70 -4.36 -9.70
CA ILE A 71 -23.76 -4.50 -8.58
C ILE A 71 -22.33 -4.06 -9.01
N LEU A 72 -21.88 -4.49 -10.17
CA LEU A 72 -20.57 -4.11 -10.70
C LEU A 72 -20.47 -2.60 -10.97
N ILE A 73 -21.53 -1.97 -11.49
CA ILE A 73 -21.57 -0.52 -11.69
C ILE A 73 -21.43 0.22 -10.34
N PHE A 74 -22.13 -0.24 -9.29
CA PHE A 74 -22.03 0.35 -7.96
C PHE A 74 -20.64 0.22 -7.34
N ILE A 75 -19.91 -0.85 -7.62
CA ILE A 75 -18.51 -1.03 -7.20
C ILE A 75 -17.57 -0.15 -8.04
N ALA A 76 -17.79 -0.08 -9.35
CA ALA A 76 -16.89 0.60 -10.28
C ALA A 76 -16.84 2.13 -10.07
N ILE A 77 -17.97 2.78 -9.77
CA ILE A 77 -18.03 4.24 -9.60
C ILE A 77 -17.09 4.76 -8.48
N PRO A 78 -17.17 4.29 -7.22
CA PRO A 78 -16.25 4.73 -6.18
C PRO A 78 -14.80 4.28 -6.45
N SER A 79 -14.60 3.11 -7.06
CA SER A 79 -13.27 2.62 -7.44
C SER A 79 -12.56 3.58 -8.41
N LEU A 80 -13.24 3.96 -9.50
CA LEU A 80 -12.70 4.89 -10.49
C LEU A 80 -12.47 6.28 -9.90
N LYS A 81 -13.35 6.76 -9.02
CA LYS A 81 -13.15 8.02 -8.32
C LYS A 81 -11.85 8.03 -7.52
N ILE A 82 -11.56 6.97 -6.76
CA ILE A 82 -10.31 6.85 -5.99
C ILE A 82 -9.10 6.78 -6.92
N LEU A 83 -9.20 6.00 -8.01
CA LEU A 83 -8.13 5.88 -9.01
C LEU A 83 -7.71 7.25 -9.56
N TYR A 84 -8.65 8.08 -9.98
CA TYR A 84 -8.34 9.42 -10.49
C TYR A 84 -7.78 10.34 -9.40
N LEU A 85 -8.31 10.29 -8.17
CA LEU A 85 -7.77 11.07 -7.05
C LEU A 85 -6.33 10.68 -6.69
N THR A 86 -5.94 9.41 -6.87
CA THR A 86 -4.56 8.96 -6.62
C THR A 86 -3.59 9.37 -7.71
N ASP A 87 -4.06 9.56 -8.95
CA ASP A 87 -3.23 9.92 -10.10
C ASP A 87 -3.13 11.45 -10.29
N GLU A 88 -4.02 12.23 -9.68
CA GLU A 88 -3.96 13.69 -9.72
C GLU A 88 -2.67 14.22 -9.04
N ILE A 89 -1.78 14.78 -9.86
CA ILE A 89 -0.54 15.39 -9.40
C ILE A 89 -0.83 16.80 -8.90
N HIS A 90 -0.76 17.00 -7.59
CA HIS A 90 -0.83 18.32 -6.98
C HIS A 90 0.53 19.05 -7.00
N ASN A 91 0.55 20.30 -6.54
CA ASN A 91 1.79 21.07 -6.35
C ASN A 91 2.63 20.46 -5.23
N ASN A 92 3.65 19.71 -5.62
CA ASN A 92 4.55 19.02 -4.69
C ASN A 92 5.56 19.99 -4.13
N LYS A 93 5.84 19.88 -2.84
CA LYS A 93 6.77 20.77 -2.15
C LYS A 93 8.12 20.11 -1.83
N LEU A 94 8.19 18.78 -1.92
CA LEU A 94 9.39 17.97 -1.72
C LEU A 94 9.33 16.76 -2.64
N SER A 95 10.47 16.42 -3.23
CA SER A 95 10.69 15.23 -4.04
C SER A 95 11.80 14.39 -3.43
N ILE A 96 11.57 13.09 -3.33
CA ILE A 96 12.54 12.13 -2.82
C ILE A 96 12.61 10.97 -3.79
N LYS A 97 13.83 10.54 -4.11
CA LYS A 97 14.05 9.34 -4.91
C LYS A 97 14.31 8.17 -3.97
N THR A 98 13.74 7.03 -4.33
CA THR A 98 13.91 5.75 -3.67
C THR A 98 14.43 4.77 -4.72
N ILE A 99 15.59 4.19 -4.46
CA ILE A 99 16.29 3.33 -5.40
C ILE A 99 16.40 1.94 -4.78
N GLY A 100 15.84 0.94 -5.45
CA GLY A 100 15.94 -0.46 -5.02
C GLY A 100 17.25 -1.10 -5.47
N HIS A 101 17.91 -1.79 -4.56
CA HIS A 101 19.12 -2.59 -4.78
C HIS A 101 18.96 -3.98 -4.16
N GLN A 102 19.75 -4.96 -4.60
CA GLN A 102 19.92 -6.25 -3.93
C GLN A 102 20.89 -6.10 -2.74
N TRP A 103 20.44 -6.08 -1.47
CA TRP A 103 19.08 -6.10 -0.92
C TRP A 103 18.94 -5.00 0.13
N TYR A 104 18.77 -3.77 -0.36
CA TYR A 104 18.65 -2.55 0.45
C TYR A 104 17.99 -1.45 -0.37
N TRP A 105 17.69 -0.33 0.29
CA TRP A 105 17.12 0.85 -0.36
C TRP A 105 18.05 2.05 -0.21
N THR A 106 18.23 2.82 -1.27
CA THR A 106 18.92 4.12 -1.20
C THR A 106 17.87 5.23 -1.32
N TYR A 107 18.03 6.28 -0.51
CA TYR A 107 17.16 7.46 -0.52
C TYR A 107 17.96 8.68 -0.93
N GLU A 108 17.47 9.43 -1.92
CA GLU A 108 18.05 10.70 -2.35
C GLU A 108 17.10 11.87 -2.10
N TYR A 109 17.62 12.93 -1.48
CA TYR A 109 16.93 14.18 -1.18
C TYR A 109 17.54 15.32 -2.00
N SER A 110 17.23 15.41 -3.29
CA SER A 110 17.87 16.35 -4.23
C SER A 110 17.41 17.80 -4.12
N ASP A 111 16.25 18.07 -3.52
CA ASP A 111 15.60 19.38 -3.59
C ASP A 111 16.28 20.47 -2.74
N PHE A 112 17.11 20.09 -1.76
CA PHE A 112 17.76 21.04 -0.86
C PHE A 112 19.28 20.94 -0.90
N ILE A 113 19.78 19.83 -0.39
CA ILE A 113 21.18 19.51 -0.18
C ILE A 113 21.23 18.07 -0.64
N ASN A 114 21.95 17.77 -1.73
CA ASN A 114 22.00 16.44 -2.35
C ASN A 114 22.49 15.37 -1.36
N ILE A 115 21.59 14.95 -0.48
CA ILE A 115 21.81 13.96 0.56
C ILE A 115 21.38 12.63 -0.02
N GLU A 116 22.27 11.66 0.10
CA GLU A 116 22.07 10.28 -0.33
C GLU A 116 22.55 9.37 0.78
N PHE A 117 21.78 8.33 1.09
CA PHE A 117 22.17 7.30 2.04
C PHE A 117 21.47 5.97 1.77
N ASP A 118 22.15 4.91 2.18
CA ASP A 118 21.64 3.54 2.12
C ASP A 118 20.91 3.16 3.41
N SER A 119 19.90 2.31 3.26
CA SER A 119 19.03 1.81 4.32
C SER A 119 19.02 0.28 4.27
N PHE A 120 19.73 -0.33 5.21
CA PHE A 120 19.86 -1.78 5.38
C PHE A 120 19.04 -2.26 6.56
N MET A 121 18.55 -3.50 6.46
CA MET A 121 17.92 -4.17 7.60
C MET A 121 18.93 -4.35 8.73
N VAL A 122 18.54 -3.99 9.96
CA VAL A 122 19.35 -4.29 11.14
C VAL A 122 19.36 -5.80 11.38
N PRO A 123 20.54 -6.47 11.42
CA PRO A 123 20.63 -7.89 11.73
C PRO A 123 20.00 -8.22 13.09
N THR A 124 19.35 -9.38 13.19
CA THR A 124 18.61 -9.76 14.42
C THR A 124 19.45 -9.76 15.69
N ASN A 125 20.76 -9.99 15.56
CA ASN A 125 21.69 -10.04 16.69
C ASN A 125 22.14 -8.64 17.16
N GLN A 126 21.86 -7.60 16.38
CA GLN A 126 22.20 -6.20 16.67
C GLN A 126 20.98 -5.36 17.08
N LEU A 127 19.78 -5.95 17.07
CA LEU A 127 18.55 -5.28 17.47
C LEU A 127 18.60 -4.87 18.94
N LYS A 128 18.19 -3.64 19.23
CA LYS A 128 17.99 -3.15 20.59
C LYS A 128 16.69 -3.70 21.17
N THR A 129 16.52 -3.52 22.48
CA THR A 129 15.24 -3.79 23.14
C THR A 129 14.15 -2.92 22.53
N ASN A 130 13.00 -3.52 22.16
CA ASN A 130 11.85 -2.89 21.49
C ASN A 130 12.00 -2.60 19.99
N GLU A 131 13.04 -3.09 19.33
CA GLU A 131 13.16 -3.03 17.87
C GLU A 131 12.49 -4.24 17.19
N PHE A 132 11.88 -4.02 16.03
CA PHE A 132 11.14 -5.05 15.32
C PHE A 132 12.05 -5.90 14.42
N ARG A 133 12.05 -7.20 14.67
CA ARG A 133 12.73 -8.20 13.83
C ARG A 133 12.23 -8.11 12.38
N LEU A 134 13.18 -8.06 11.43
CA LEU A 134 12.97 -7.97 9.97
C LEU A 134 12.41 -6.65 9.43
N LEU A 135 12.15 -5.67 10.30
CA LEU A 135 11.50 -4.42 9.90
C LEU A 135 12.33 -3.18 10.21
N GLU A 136 13.15 -3.22 11.25
CA GLU A 136 14.05 -2.09 11.54
C GLU A 136 15.18 -1.99 10.53
N VAL A 137 15.57 -0.74 10.29
CA VAL A 137 16.66 -0.34 9.40
C VAL A 137 17.65 0.54 10.15
N ASP A 138 18.89 0.58 9.67
CA ASP A 138 19.93 1.46 10.20
C ASP A 138 19.63 2.94 9.96
N ASN A 139 19.23 3.31 8.74
CA ASN A 139 18.86 4.65 8.33
C ASN A 139 17.41 4.69 7.85
N ARG A 140 16.58 5.50 8.50
CA ARG A 140 15.15 5.66 8.16
C ARG A 140 14.96 6.75 7.11
N CYS A 141 13.93 6.60 6.28
CA CYS A 141 13.46 7.66 5.39
C CYS A 141 12.64 8.67 6.20
N ILE A 142 13.26 9.80 6.58
CA ILE A 142 12.61 10.83 7.40
C ILE A 142 11.89 11.83 6.49
N LEU A 143 10.61 12.07 6.78
CA LEU A 143 9.69 12.87 5.99
C LEU A 143 8.83 13.79 6.88
N PRO A 144 8.49 15.02 6.46
CA PRO A 144 7.58 15.87 7.21
C PRO A 144 6.09 15.48 7.02
N PHE A 145 5.31 15.41 8.10
CA PHE A 145 3.84 15.28 8.01
C PHE A 145 3.18 16.61 7.57
N ASN A 146 1.92 16.53 7.10
CA ASN A 146 1.15 17.64 6.52
C ASN A 146 1.87 18.37 5.36
N PHE A 147 2.72 17.64 4.64
CA PHE A 147 3.48 18.14 3.52
C PHE A 147 3.26 17.23 2.30
N PRO A 148 2.89 17.79 1.12
CA PRO A 148 2.75 17.00 -0.10
C PRO A 148 4.14 16.64 -0.64
N ILE A 149 4.43 15.34 -0.66
CA ILE A 149 5.72 14.76 -1.03
C ILE A 149 5.56 13.90 -2.27
N ARG A 150 6.39 14.15 -3.29
CA ARG A 150 6.55 13.29 -4.46
C ARG A 150 7.59 12.23 -4.14
N ILE A 151 7.22 10.96 -4.25
CA ILE A 151 8.16 9.84 -4.19
C ILE A 151 8.43 9.37 -5.60
N LEU A 152 9.69 9.34 -5.98
CA LEU A 152 10.18 8.77 -7.23
C LEU A 152 10.79 7.41 -6.91
N THR A 153 10.44 6.39 -7.68
CA THR A 153 10.86 4.99 -7.47
C THR A 153 11.56 4.49 -8.73
N THR A 154 12.72 3.89 -8.56
CA THR A 154 13.50 3.22 -9.62
C THR A 154 14.34 2.10 -9.00
N SER A 155 15.03 1.32 -9.81
CA SER A 155 16.05 0.36 -9.36
C SER A 155 17.31 0.47 -10.20
N MET A 156 18.43 0.03 -9.62
CA MET A 156 19.73 -0.09 -10.31
C MET A 156 20.08 -1.52 -10.75
N ASP A 157 19.27 -2.52 -10.40
CA ASP A 157 19.55 -3.93 -10.72
C ASP A 157 18.33 -4.70 -11.28
N VAL A 158 17.47 -5.23 -10.43
CA VAL A 158 16.28 -6.03 -10.77
C VAL A 158 15.00 -5.28 -10.40
N ILE A 159 13.84 -5.87 -10.63
CA ILE A 159 12.59 -5.22 -10.22
C ILE A 159 12.43 -5.37 -8.69
N HIS A 160 12.08 -4.27 -8.03
CA HIS A 160 11.66 -4.22 -6.63
C HIS A 160 10.30 -3.52 -6.54
N ALA A 161 9.70 -3.45 -5.36
CA ALA A 161 8.52 -2.61 -5.14
C ALA A 161 8.56 -1.91 -3.79
N TRP A 162 8.63 -0.58 -3.82
CA TRP A 162 8.62 0.27 -2.64
C TRP A 162 7.21 0.35 -2.08
N THR A 163 6.99 -0.27 -0.92
CA THR A 163 5.64 -0.48 -0.37
C THR A 163 5.58 -0.07 1.08
N VAL A 164 4.66 0.83 1.42
CA VAL A 164 4.36 1.24 2.80
C VAL A 164 2.84 1.15 3.00
N PRO A 165 2.32 0.02 3.55
CA PRO A 165 0.88 -0.25 3.59
C PRO A 165 0.07 0.80 4.34
N ALA A 166 0.55 1.31 5.47
CA ALA A 166 -0.15 2.34 6.25
C ALA A 166 -0.29 3.68 5.50
N LEU A 167 0.47 3.90 4.42
CA LEU A 167 0.35 5.06 3.54
C LEU A 167 -0.48 4.75 2.28
N GLY A 168 -0.91 3.50 2.08
CA GLY A 168 -1.61 3.05 0.88
C GLY A 168 -0.74 3.06 -0.37
N ILE A 169 0.57 2.90 -0.23
CA ILE A 169 1.52 2.99 -1.35
C ILE A 169 2.12 1.63 -1.62
N LYS A 170 2.05 1.22 -2.88
CA LYS A 170 2.89 0.20 -3.50
C LYS A 170 3.27 0.72 -4.87
N MET A 171 4.56 0.92 -5.12
CA MET A 171 5.04 1.33 -6.44
C MET A 171 6.26 0.52 -6.84
N ASP A 172 6.21 -0.04 -8.04
CA ASP A 172 7.31 -0.86 -8.55
C ASP A 172 8.51 0.02 -8.89
N SER A 173 9.67 -0.40 -8.41
CA SER A 173 10.99 0.16 -8.71
C SER A 173 11.60 -0.64 -9.85
N THR A 174 11.51 -0.12 -11.07
CA THR A 174 11.92 -0.83 -12.29
C THR A 174 13.20 -0.24 -12.88
N PRO A 175 14.22 -1.06 -13.22
CA PRO A 175 15.43 -0.55 -13.85
C PRO A 175 15.13 0.18 -15.16
N GLY A 176 15.72 1.37 -15.33
CA GLY A 176 15.53 2.20 -16.52
C GLY A 176 14.19 2.95 -16.58
N ARG A 177 13.36 2.89 -15.54
CA ARG A 177 12.09 3.62 -15.47
C ARG A 177 11.93 4.32 -14.12
N LEU A 178 11.56 5.60 -14.19
CA LEU A 178 11.30 6.42 -13.02
C LEU A 178 9.79 6.53 -12.82
N ASN A 179 9.30 5.78 -11.85
CA ASN A 179 7.90 5.77 -11.43
C ASN A 179 7.67 6.84 -10.36
N GLN A 180 6.47 7.41 -10.29
CA GLN A 180 6.13 8.44 -9.31
C GLN A 180 4.85 8.11 -8.55
N THR A 181 4.81 8.49 -7.28
CA THR A 181 3.60 8.45 -6.44
C THR A 181 3.59 9.62 -5.48
N MET A 182 2.39 10.01 -5.04
CA MET A 182 2.17 11.13 -4.13
C MET A 182 1.83 10.68 -2.73
N VAL A 183 2.38 11.38 -1.75
CA VAL A 183 2.18 11.08 -0.34
C VAL A 183 1.87 12.35 0.44
N LEU A 184 0.84 12.26 1.26
CA LEU A 184 0.55 13.21 2.32
C LEU A 184 0.33 12.42 3.60
N MET A 185 1.16 12.66 4.61
CA MET A 185 1.03 12.01 5.92
C MET A 185 0.28 12.90 6.89
N ASN A 186 -0.71 12.35 7.60
CA ASN A 186 -1.59 13.12 8.49
C ASN A 186 -1.05 13.21 9.94
N ARG A 187 -0.32 12.21 10.41
CA ARG A 187 0.23 12.13 11.78
C ARG A 187 1.72 11.74 11.79
N PRO A 188 2.47 12.19 12.82
CA PRO A 188 3.83 11.73 13.06
C PRO A 188 3.86 10.26 13.49
N GLY A 189 5.01 9.59 13.31
CA GLY A 189 5.22 8.21 13.72
C GLY A 189 6.15 7.43 12.80
N LEU A 190 6.31 6.13 13.08
CA LEU A 190 7.07 5.20 12.25
C LEU A 190 6.12 4.32 11.44
N PHE A 191 6.34 4.28 10.12
CA PHE A 191 5.54 3.51 9.18
C PHE A 191 6.44 2.51 8.47
N PHE A 192 6.09 1.24 8.66
CA PHE A 192 6.89 0.11 8.20
C PHE A 192 6.36 -0.43 6.87
N GLY A 193 7.28 -0.90 6.05
CA GLY A 193 7.06 -1.46 4.74
C GLY A 193 8.07 -2.56 4.42
N GLN A 194 7.86 -3.28 3.32
CA GLN A 194 8.77 -4.30 2.82
C GLN A 194 8.76 -4.28 1.29
N CYS A 195 9.82 -4.80 0.67
CA CYS A 195 9.81 -5.04 -0.77
C CYS A 195 8.68 -6.01 -1.12
N SER A 196 7.82 -5.62 -2.08
CA SER A 196 6.66 -6.41 -2.50
C SER A 196 6.78 -6.97 -3.93
N GLU A 197 8.01 -7.13 -4.42
CA GLU A 197 8.34 -7.74 -5.71
C GLU A 197 9.58 -8.64 -5.58
N ILE A 198 9.54 -9.84 -6.15
CA ILE A 198 10.58 -10.85 -5.92
C ILE A 198 11.93 -10.43 -6.52
N CYS A 199 12.93 -10.23 -5.66
CA CYS A 199 14.22 -9.64 -6.06
C CYS A 199 15.46 -10.49 -5.72
N GLY A 200 15.29 -11.76 -5.36
CA GLY A 200 16.40 -12.71 -5.11
C GLY A 200 16.43 -13.28 -3.69
N THR A 201 17.60 -13.74 -3.24
CA THR A 201 17.74 -14.57 -2.02
C THR A 201 17.33 -13.84 -0.75
N ASN A 202 17.63 -12.54 -0.63
CA ASN A 202 17.28 -11.74 0.55
C ASN A 202 16.08 -10.82 0.31
N HIS A 203 15.16 -11.20 -0.60
CA HIS A 203 13.94 -10.44 -0.87
C HIS A 203 13.14 -10.08 0.39
N SER A 204 13.07 -10.99 1.36
CA SER A 204 12.37 -10.76 2.64
C SER A 204 13.11 -9.87 3.65
N PHE A 205 14.35 -9.44 3.34
CA PHE A 205 15.28 -8.79 4.28
C PHE A 205 15.69 -7.38 3.84
N MET A 206 14.85 -6.70 3.08
CA MET A 206 15.03 -5.30 2.68
C MET A 206 13.79 -4.46 3.04
N PRO A 207 13.54 -4.23 4.34
CA PRO A 207 12.40 -3.48 4.82
C PRO A 207 12.54 -1.99 4.51
N ILE A 208 11.44 -1.28 4.69
CA ILE A 208 11.31 0.16 4.51
C ILE A 208 10.80 0.73 5.84
N VAL A 209 11.46 1.76 6.36
CA VAL A 209 10.95 2.52 7.50
C VAL A 209 10.87 3.98 7.13
N VAL A 210 9.65 4.50 7.12
CA VAL A 210 9.36 5.92 6.95
C VAL A 210 9.10 6.52 8.33
N GLU A 211 9.90 7.52 8.70
CA GLU A 211 9.68 8.32 9.89
C GLU A 211 8.98 9.62 9.52
N SER A 212 7.76 9.78 10.00
CA SER A 212 6.99 11.01 9.84
C SER A 212 7.21 11.93 11.03
N THR A 213 7.78 13.11 10.79
CA THR A 213 8.14 14.08 11.82
C THR A 213 7.64 15.48 11.46
N ASN A 214 7.75 16.45 12.37
CA ASN A 214 7.39 17.83 12.04
C ASN A 214 8.45 18.47 11.13
N PHE A 215 8.08 19.53 10.40
CA PHE A 215 9.00 20.17 9.44
C PHE A 215 10.29 20.72 10.08
N LEU A 216 10.23 21.19 11.34
CA LEU A 216 11.40 21.73 12.03
C LEU A 216 12.43 20.63 12.33
N ASN A 217 11.98 19.48 12.84
CA ASN A 217 12.82 18.31 13.10
C ASN A 217 13.40 17.76 11.80
N PHE A 218 12.58 17.67 10.75
CA PHE A 218 13.03 17.28 9.42
C PHE A 218 14.16 18.20 8.92
N LYS A 219 13.98 19.53 9.03
CA LYS A 219 15.01 20.50 8.64
C LYS A 219 16.29 20.34 9.47
N ASN A 220 16.17 20.18 10.79
CA ASN A 220 17.32 19.99 11.68
C ASN A 220 18.06 18.69 11.34
N TRP A 221 17.33 17.62 11.06
CA TRP A 221 17.89 16.35 10.61
C TRP A 221 18.65 16.52 9.30
N LEU A 222 18.06 17.17 8.27
CA LEU A 222 18.75 17.43 7.00
C LEU A 222 20.09 18.16 7.22
N THR A 223 20.10 19.21 8.05
CA THR A 223 21.32 19.96 8.34
C THR A 223 22.35 19.14 9.11
N TYR A 224 21.91 18.34 10.09
CA TYR A 224 22.81 17.51 10.89
C TYR A 224 23.39 16.37 10.06
N PHE A 225 22.58 15.70 9.24
CA PHE A 225 23.02 14.61 8.39
C PHE A 225 24.04 15.11 7.37
N TYR A 226 23.75 16.24 6.71
CA TYR A 226 24.70 16.84 5.77
C TYR A 226 26.05 17.21 6.40
N LEU A 227 26.05 17.72 7.64
CA LEU A 227 27.28 18.10 8.32
C LEU A 227 28.12 16.89 8.78
N ASN A 228 27.53 15.69 8.84
CA ASN A 228 28.19 14.46 9.27
C ASN A 228 28.39 13.44 8.13
N LEU A 229 28.06 13.81 6.88
CA LEU A 229 28.54 13.15 5.67
C LEU A 229 30.01 13.52 5.46
#